data_AF-A0A354EKD1-F1
#
_entry.id   AF-A0A354EKD1-F1
#
_cell.length_a   1.000
_cell.length_b   1.000
_cell.length_c   1.000
_cell.angle_alpha   90.00
_cell.angle_beta   90.00
_cell.angle_gamma   90.00
#
_symmetry.space_group_name_H-M   'P 1'
#
loop_
_entity.id
_entity.type
_entity.pdbx_description
1 polymer ?
#
loop_
_entity_poly.entity_id
_entity_poly.type
_entity_poly.pdbx_seq_one_letter_code
_entity_poly.pdbx_strand_id
1 'polypeptide(L)'
;KLAMIWSEISKRKGNLIITADHGNADNMIDMIDGKELPNTFHTKNKVIFSILSNDFKNRELQVGGKLGNIAPTILDIMQIEKPKEMECDSLLN
;
A
#
# COMPACT_ATOMS: atom_id res chain seq x y z
N LYS A 1 -11.79 8.08 -8.69
CA LYS A 1 -11.24 8.96 -7.62
C LYS A 1 -9.71 8.99 -7.61
N LEU A 2 -9.00 7.85 -7.53
CA LEU A 2 -7.52 7.81 -7.52
C LEU A 2 -6.87 8.60 -8.67
N ALA A 3 -7.36 8.44 -9.91
CA ALA A 3 -6.85 9.20 -11.05
C ALA A 3 -6.94 10.73 -10.88
N MET A 4 -8.02 11.23 -10.27
CA MET A 4 -8.19 12.66 -9.99
C MET A 4 -7.20 13.13 -8.92
N ILE A 5 -7.00 12.34 -7.87
CA ILE A 5 -6.03 12.63 -6.81
C ILE A 5 -4.61 12.66 -7.38
N TRP A 6 -4.25 11.67 -8.19
CA TRP A 6 -2.95 11.62 -8.86
C TRP A 6 -2.74 12.83 -9.79
N SER A 7 -3.75 13.22 -10.56
CA SER A 7 -3.67 14.41 -11.41
C SER A 7 -3.32 15.67 -10.61
N GLU A 8 -3.87 15.83 -9.42
CA GLU A 8 -3.58 16.97 -8.56
C GLU A 8 -2.23 16.88 -7.84
N ILE A 9 -1.84 15.70 -7.36
CA ILE A 9 -0.56 15.50 -6.68
C ILE A 9 0.61 15.66 -7.65
N SER A 10 0.52 15.07 -8.84
CA SER A 10 1.57 15.11 -9.87
C SER A 10 1.90 16.53 -10.34
N LYS A 11 0.89 17.41 -10.50
CA LYS A 11 1.08 18.84 -10.82
C LYS A 11 1.94 19.57 -9.79
N ARG A 12 1.89 19.12 -8.53
CA ARG A 12 2.64 19.68 -7.41
C ARG A 12 3.98 18.96 -7.17
N LYS A 13 4.37 18.07 -8.10
CA LYS A 13 5.56 17.22 -7.99
C LYS A 13 5.57 16.38 -6.69
N GLY A 14 4.39 16.01 -6.19
CA GLY A 14 4.25 15.18 -5.01
C GLY A 14 4.30 13.68 -5.33
N ASN A 15 4.40 12.89 -4.28
CA ASN A 15 4.33 11.42 -4.33
C ASN A 15 2.98 10.95 -3.79
N LEU A 16 2.39 9.92 -4.41
CA LEU A 16 1.15 9.30 -3.94
C LEU A 16 1.40 7.83 -3.61
N ILE A 17 1.18 7.46 -2.34
CA ILE A 17 1.16 6.06 -1.92
C ILE A 17 -0.28 5.56 -1.93
N ILE A 18 -0.49 4.40 -2.56
CA ILE A 18 -1.79 3.72 -2.61
C ILE A 18 -1.61 2.37 -1.93
N THR A 19 -2.43 2.13 -0.91
CA THR A 19 -2.45 0.87 -0.14
C THR A 19 -3.81 0.65 0.52
N ALA A 20 -3.95 -0.43 1.27
CA ALA A 20 -5.11 -0.75 2.09
C ALA A 20 -4.67 -1.29 3.45
N ASP A 21 -5.56 -1.25 4.43
CA ASP A 21 -5.36 -1.80 5.78
C ASP A 21 -5.60 -3.31 5.83
N HIS A 22 -6.54 -3.81 5.04
CA HIS A 22 -6.83 -5.24 4.88
C HIS A 22 -7.56 -5.53 3.56
N GLY A 23 -7.80 -6.81 3.29
CA GLY A 23 -8.71 -7.24 2.21
C GLY A 23 -10.16 -7.32 2.68
N ASN A 24 -11.08 -7.24 1.73
CA ASN A 24 -12.52 -7.43 1.86
C ASN A 24 -13.11 -7.70 0.47
N ALA A 25 -13.22 -6.65 -0.36
CA ALA A 25 -13.86 -6.72 -1.68
C ALA A 25 -13.15 -7.64 -2.71
N ASP A 26 -11.95 -8.10 -2.39
CA ASP A 26 -11.20 -9.12 -3.13
C ASP A 26 -11.76 -10.54 -2.96
N ASN A 27 -12.64 -10.80 -1.98
CA ASN A 27 -13.41 -12.03 -1.87
C ASN A 27 -14.83 -11.78 -1.33
N MET A 28 -15.82 -11.82 -2.23
CA MET A 28 -17.21 -11.51 -1.89
C MET A 28 -18.10 -12.74 -1.71
N ILE A 29 -17.62 -13.94 -2.07
CA ILE A 29 -18.42 -15.17 -2.06
C ILE A 29 -17.57 -16.30 -1.49
N ASP A 30 -18.10 -16.99 -0.49
CA ASP A 30 -17.52 -18.23 0.03
C ASP A 30 -18.30 -19.44 -0.48
N MET A 31 -17.59 -20.55 -0.70
CA MET A 31 -18.19 -21.85 -1.02
C MET A 31 -18.26 -22.70 0.25
N ILE A 32 -19.46 -22.92 0.76
CA ILE A 32 -19.71 -23.77 1.93
C ILE A 32 -20.67 -24.88 1.53
N ASP A 33 -20.24 -26.14 1.66
CA ASP A 33 -20.99 -27.33 1.27
C ASP A 33 -21.53 -27.27 -0.17
N GLY A 34 -20.74 -26.69 -1.07
CA GLY A 34 -21.08 -26.54 -2.49
C GLY A 34 -22.07 -25.40 -2.81
N LYS A 35 -22.41 -24.55 -1.84
CA LYS A 35 -23.28 -23.38 -2.03
C LYS A 35 -22.49 -22.08 -1.90
N GLU A 36 -22.83 -21.12 -2.76
CA GLU A 36 -22.35 -19.75 -2.66
C GLU A 36 -23.05 -19.02 -1.51
N LEU A 37 -22.26 -18.44 -0.61
CA LEU A 37 -22.74 -17.58 0.46
C LEU A 37 -21.98 -16.24 0.41
N PRO A 38 -22.66 -15.11 0.67
CA PRO A 38 -21.98 -13.82 0.75
C PRO A 38 -20.90 -13.82 1.83
N ASN A 39 -19.67 -13.47 1.45
CA ASN A 39 -18.61 -13.20 2.41
C ASN A 39 -18.74 -11.76 2.89
N THR A 40 -18.90 -11.58 4.19
CA THR A 40 -19.05 -10.27 4.86
C THR A 40 -17.90 -9.94 5.80
N PHE A 41 -16.85 -10.78 5.83
CA PHE A 41 -15.67 -10.63 6.67
C PHE A 41 -14.47 -10.10 5.88
N HIS A 42 -13.43 -9.69 6.61
CA HIS A 42 -12.15 -9.35 5.99
C HIS A 42 -11.42 -10.60 5.49
N THR A 43 -10.60 -10.42 4.46
CA THR A 43 -9.71 -11.45 3.96
C THR A 43 -8.30 -11.29 4.55
N LYS A 44 -7.50 -12.36 4.46
CA LYS A 44 -6.06 -12.34 4.79
C LYS A 44 -5.19 -12.15 3.55
N ASN A 45 -5.78 -11.77 2.42
CA ASN A 45 -5.04 -11.55 1.19
C ASN A 45 -4.09 -10.35 1.36
N LYS A 46 -2.97 -10.38 0.64
CA LYS A 46 -2.02 -9.26 0.66
C LYS A 46 -2.67 -8.02 0.05
N VAL A 47 -2.41 -6.88 0.66
CA VAL A 47 -2.83 -5.57 0.14
C VAL A 47 -1.82 -5.04 -0.88
N ILE A 48 -2.29 -4.20 -1.79
CA ILE A 48 -1.40 -3.46 -2.68
C ILE A 48 -0.57 -2.45 -1.89
N PHE A 49 0.67 -2.22 -2.29
CA PHE A 49 1.44 -1.05 -1.91
C PHE A 49 2.09 -0.52 -3.18
N SER A 50 1.75 0.69 -3.58
CA SER A 50 2.23 1.31 -4.82
C SER A 50 2.58 2.76 -4.60
N ILE A 51 3.70 3.18 -5.17
CA ILE A 51 4.16 4.57 -5.13
C ILE A 51 4.03 5.13 -6.54
N LEU A 52 3.13 6.10 -6.72
CA LEU A 52 3.04 6.90 -7.93
C LEU A 52 3.90 8.14 -7.72
N SER A 53 4.95 8.26 -8.53
CA SER A 53 5.93 9.34 -8.43
C SER A 53 6.57 9.61 -9.78
N ASN A 54 7.08 10.82 -9.98
CA ASN A 54 7.99 11.12 -11.10
C ASN A 54 9.46 10.79 -10.77
N ASP A 55 9.84 10.79 -9.50
CA ASP A 55 11.22 10.66 -9.04
C ASP A 55 11.60 9.20 -8.76
N PHE A 56 10.62 8.37 -8.39
CA PHE A 56 10.83 6.96 -8.02
C PHE A 56 10.45 5.96 -9.13
N LYS A 57 10.31 6.39 -10.39
CA LYS A 57 9.85 5.53 -11.51
C LYS A 57 10.72 4.28 -11.76
N ASN A 58 12.02 4.39 -11.48
CA ASN A 58 13.00 3.32 -11.73
C ASN A 58 13.49 2.66 -10.44
N ARG A 59 12.82 2.92 -9.31
CA ARG A 59 13.15 2.32 -8.03
C ARG A 59 12.30 1.07 -7.82
N GLU A 60 12.94 0.01 -7.39
CA GLU A 60 12.25 -1.20 -6.99
C GLU A 60 11.91 -1.15 -5.50
N LEU A 61 10.82 -1.82 -5.15
CA LEU A 61 10.40 -2.00 -3.77
C LEU A 61 10.84 -3.38 -3.28
N GLN A 62 11.20 -3.47 -2.01
CA GLN A 62 11.46 -4.74 -1.36
C GLN A 62 10.20 -5.62 -1.38
N VAL A 63 10.41 -6.90 -1.71
CA VAL A 63 9.34 -7.91 -1.72
C VAL A 63 9.12 -8.43 -0.31
N GLY A 64 7.86 -8.64 0.07
CA GLY A 64 7.50 -9.28 1.35
C GLY A 64 7.30 -8.31 2.51
N GLY A 65 7.07 -7.02 2.25
CA GLY A 65 6.73 -6.03 3.27
C GLY A 65 5.43 -6.32 4.04
N LYS A 66 5.26 -5.60 5.15
CA LYS A 66 4.04 -5.55 5.99
C LYS A 66 3.61 -4.11 6.24
N LEU A 67 2.43 -3.91 6.82
CA LEU A 67 1.86 -2.57 7.06
C LEU A 67 2.80 -1.66 7.88
N GLY A 68 3.58 -2.23 8.81
CA GLY A 68 4.56 -1.48 9.60
C GLY A 68 5.67 -0.82 8.78
N ASN A 69 5.94 -1.27 7.55
CA ASN A 69 6.93 -0.66 6.68
C ASN A 69 6.44 0.64 6.00
N ILE A 70 5.13 0.91 6.00
CA ILE A 70 4.54 2.06 5.27
C ILE A 70 5.08 3.39 5.82
N ALA A 71 5.06 3.58 7.14
CA ALA A 71 5.53 4.82 7.76
C ALA A 71 7.05 5.06 7.57
N PRO A 72 7.94 4.07 7.81
CA PRO A 72 9.35 4.18 7.43
C PRO A 72 9.57 4.54 5.96
N THR A 73 8.78 3.97 5.04
CA THR A 73 8.88 4.27 3.61
C THR A 73 8.47 5.71 3.29
N ILE A 74 7.45 6.25 3.97
CA ILE A 74 7.06 7.66 3.84
C ILE A 74 8.18 8.58 4.31
N LEU A 75 8.79 8.30 5.47
CA LEU A 75 9.90 9.11 5.99
C LEU A 75 11.09 9.13 5.05
N ASP A 76 11.44 7.96 4.49
CA ASP A 76 12.52 7.82 3.51
C ASP A 76 12.27 8.63 2.23
N ILE A 77 11.05 8.56 1.66
CA ILE A 77 10.63 9.42 0.53
C ILE A 77 10.79 10.91 0.85
N MET A 78 10.47 11.30 2.09
CA MET A 78 10.55 12.69 2.57
C MET A 78 11.96 13.09 3.00
N GLN A 79 12.94 12.18 2.97
CA GLN A 79 14.30 12.38 3.48
C GLN A 79 14.31 12.79 4.96
N ILE A 80 13.41 12.21 5.76
CA ILE A 80 13.31 12.41 7.21
C ILE A 80 13.89 11.18 7.90
N GLU A 81 14.70 11.40 8.94
CA GLU A 81 15.29 10.32 9.74
C GLU A 81 14.20 9.46 10.41
N LYS A 82 14.32 8.13 10.27
CA LYS A 82 13.42 7.16 10.89
C LYS A 82 13.70 7.11 12.40
N PRO A 83 12.70 7.31 13.28
CA PRO A 83 12.88 7.17 14.72
C PRO A 83 13.16 5.71 15.10
N LYS A 84 13.93 5.50 16.18
CA LYS A 84 14.35 4.16 16.64
C LYS A 84 13.19 3.26 17.07
N GLU A 85 12.05 3.84 17.44
CA GLU A 85 10.84 3.13 17.83
C GLU A 85 10.15 2.46 16.63
N MET A 86 10.43 2.88 15.39
CA MET A 86 9.95 2.21 14.19
C MET A 86 10.84 1.00 13.86
N GLU A 87 10.41 -0.18 14.29
CA GLU A 87 11.16 -1.44 14.11
C GLU A 87 11.27 -1.91 12.66
N CYS A 88 10.38 -1.45 11.78
CA CYS A 88 10.37 -1.83 10.37
C CYS A 88 11.25 -0.89 9.54
N ASP A 89 11.80 -1.39 8.44
CA ASP A 89 12.58 -0.60 7.49
C ASP A 89 11.71 -0.08 6.34
N SER A 90 12.25 0.90 5.60
CA SER A 90 11.67 1.37 4.35
C SER A 90 11.61 0.23 3.33
N LEU A 91 10.59 0.25 2.47
CA LEU A 91 10.50 -0.65 1.33
C LEU A 91 11.26 -0.14 0.11
N LEU A 92 11.76 1.10 0.12
CA LEU A 92 12.61 1.61 -0.96
C LEU A 92 14.02 0.99 -0.87
N ASN A 93 14.56 0.61 -2.04
CA ASN A 93 15.97 0.24 -2.21
C ASN A 93 16.83 1.44 -2.63
#